data_AF-A0A8H3FYZ6-F1
#
_entry.id   AF-A0A8H3FYZ6-F1
#
_cell.length_a   1.000
_cell.length_b   1.000
_cell.length_c   1.000
_cell.angle_alpha   90.00
_cell.angle_beta   90.00
_cell.angle_gamma   90.00
#
_symmetry.space_group_name_H-M   'P 1'
#
loop_
_entity.id
_entity.type
_entity.pdbx_description
1 polymer ?
#
loop_
_entity_poly.entity_id
_entity_poly.type
_entity_poly.pdbx_seq_one_letter_code
_entity_poly.pdbx_strand_id
1 'polypeptide(L)'
;MAPSVRYIPSQMDPLSSTSTEAARKSPFRLFIQDARVLFTMLPYLPCLFLPFWTSDPRAELYVSAKNLRDMVLQGLLFVIEILVMVLVVPAFLVLPGAVFAFATVVVGGVVWALTKVMEGPTVVYSRMDDRTVESSRRHPDERWFFINGCTTSHRGLQANIDLLSATFGRPVIGVHNKTYGLPFDLVECLIQRGFAYNTLDVRVAYDYVKACLCDPTVRKVILIGHSQGGIIISMVIDELLKDLPQGLLSKTEIYTFGSAASHFNNPLLSFPIGFDDHQASSESARGMRCIPYIEHYCNEYDMVSRWGALHNVTQVLDNRYSGTVFVRIGATGHLFNQHYLAVMFPLPSTWPSSALASSGEQLTNGAKQGPKAFLDKSVKVDVKLALAREDTAMKNMGLRRRESADLVFELWDGESLSADAPPNGDIPGGRKEAVGVKILRDNVAEEGKDTNRKTVRQLSRLWRYEGGESPDS
;
A
#
# COMPACT_ATOMS: atom_id res chain seq x y z
N MET A 1 -5.93 -6.50 27.86
CA MET A 1 -4.73 -5.75 27.40
C MET A 1 -5.07 -5.06 26.09
N ALA A 2 -4.94 -3.73 26.02
CA ALA A 2 -5.23 -2.98 24.79
C ALA A 2 -4.24 -3.36 23.68
N PRO A 3 -4.64 -3.35 22.39
CA PRO A 3 -3.76 -3.79 21.33
C PRO A 3 -2.62 -2.79 21.14
N SER A 4 -1.38 -3.22 21.38
CA SER A 4 -0.17 -2.46 21.08
C SER A 4 -0.03 -2.24 19.57
N VAL A 5 0.70 -1.21 19.15
CA VAL A 5 1.01 -1.01 17.73
C VAL A 5 2.45 -1.46 17.50
N ARG A 6 2.66 -2.41 16.60
CA ARG A 6 4.01 -2.79 16.15
C ARG A 6 4.41 -1.82 15.04
N TYR A 7 5.56 -1.20 15.19
CA TYR A 7 6.12 -0.25 14.25
C TYR A 7 7.33 -0.88 13.56
N ILE A 8 7.31 -0.90 12.23
CA ILE A 8 8.43 -1.36 11.41
C ILE A 8 8.97 -0.12 10.70
N PRO A 9 10.20 0.32 11.00
CA PRO A 9 10.78 1.48 10.33
C PRO A 9 10.97 1.20 8.83
N SER A 10 11.04 2.27 8.04
CA SER A 10 11.39 2.15 6.63
C SER A 10 12.77 1.53 6.48
N GLN A 11 12.95 0.72 5.43
CA GLN A 11 14.29 0.33 4.98
C GLN A 11 15.14 1.59 4.79
N MET A 12 16.42 1.51 5.13
CA MET A 12 17.43 2.53 4.83
C MET A 12 18.10 2.19 3.50
N ASP A 13 18.48 0.92 3.31
CA ASP A 13 19.15 0.43 2.10
C ASP A 13 20.29 1.34 1.58
N PRO A 14 21.28 1.71 2.44
CA PRO A 14 22.32 2.69 2.11
C PRO A 14 23.23 2.24 0.96
N LEU A 15 23.32 0.92 0.73
CA LEU A 15 24.11 0.31 -0.33
C LEU A 15 23.29 0.00 -1.59
N SER A 16 22.00 0.40 -1.64
CA SER A 16 21.06 0.02 -2.71
C SER A 16 21.05 -1.49 -3.00
N SER A 17 21.11 -2.28 -1.91
CA SER A 17 21.18 -3.73 -1.89
C SER A 17 19.83 -4.42 -2.10
N THR A 18 18.72 -3.75 -1.76
CA THR A 18 17.38 -4.31 -1.98
C THR A 18 17.01 -4.25 -3.47
N SER A 19 16.21 -5.20 -3.93
CA SER A 19 15.61 -5.15 -5.28
C SER A 19 14.17 -5.65 -5.21
N THR A 20 13.35 -5.26 -6.17
CA THR A 20 12.01 -5.83 -6.30
C THR A 20 12.10 -7.28 -6.77
N GLU A 21 11.14 -8.09 -6.34
CA GLU A 21 11.02 -9.47 -6.81
C GLU A 21 10.74 -9.56 -8.32
N ALA A 22 10.03 -8.57 -8.88
CA ALA A 22 9.79 -8.40 -10.31
C ALA A 22 11.06 -8.26 -11.15
N ALA A 23 12.11 -7.64 -10.60
CA ALA A 23 13.40 -7.52 -11.29
C ALA A 23 14.20 -8.85 -11.33
N ARG A 24 13.84 -9.84 -10.50
CA ARG A 24 14.64 -11.05 -10.27
C ARG A 24 13.97 -12.34 -10.70
N LYS A 25 12.64 -12.34 -10.79
CA LYS A 25 11.84 -13.53 -11.06
C LYS A 25 10.95 -13.28 -12.26
N SER A 26 10.73 -14.34 -13.06
CA SER A 26 9.81 -14.24 -14.18
C SER A 26 8.37 -13.95 -13.70
N PRO A 27 7.57 -13.23 -14.49
CA PRO A 27 6.20 -12.89 -14.14
C PRO A 27 5.34 -14.09 -13.72
N PHE A 28 5.46 -15.20 -14.46
CA PHE A 28 4.71 -16.42 -14.18
C PHE A 28 5.13 -17.08 -12.86
N ARG A 29 6.42 -17.02 -12.50
CA ARG A 29 6.90 -17.53 -11.22
C ARG A 29 6.34 -16.71 -10.06
N LEU A 30 6.28 -15.38 -10.22
CA LEU A 30 5.68 -14.47 -9.24
C LEU A 30 4.19 -14.73 -9.09
N PHE A 31 3.47 -14.86 -10.20
CA PHE A 31 2.04 -15.20 -10.20
C PHE A 31 1.75 -16.48 -9.39
N ILE A 32 2.50 -17.57 -9.65
CA ILE A 32 2.33 -18.82 -8.90
C ILE A 32 2.69 -18.65 -7.43
N GLN A 33 3.79 -17.95 -7.13
CA GLN A 33 4.23 -17.73 -5.75
C GLN A 33 3.17 -16.93 -4.97
N ASP A 34 2.68 -15.83 -5.53
CA ASP A 34 1.66 -15.00 -4.90
C ASP A 34 0.32 -15.73 -4.76
N ALA A 35 -0.06 -16.56 -5.74
CA ALA A 35 -1.25 -17.40 -5.64
C ALA A 35 -1.12 -18.39 -4.49
N ARG A 36 0.03 -19.07 -4.36
CA ARG A 36 0.29 -19.99 -3.23
C ARG A 36 0.18 -19.28 -1.89
N VAL A 37 0.77 -18.10 -1.74
CA VAL A 37 0.67 -17.30 -0.51
C VAL A 37 -0.79 -16.91 -0.25
N LEU A 38 -1.53 -16.47 -1.27
CA LEU A 38 -2.95 -16.13 -1.14
C LEU A 38 -3.76 -17.34 -0.63
N PHE A 39 -3.53 -18.54 -1.17
CA PHE A 39 -4.19 -19.77 -0.69
C PHE A 39 -3.89 -20.04 0.78
N THR A 40 -2.67 -19.81 1.25
CA THR A 40 -2.35 -19.94 2.68
C THR A 40 -3.03 -18.90 3.57
N MET A 41 -3.53 -17.81 2.99
CA MET A 41 -4.23 -16.75 3.73
C MET A 41 -5.75 -16.95 3.79
N LEU A 42 -6.33 -17.90 3.05
CA LEU A 42 -7.78 -18.15 3.03
C LEU A 42 -8.43 -18.35 4.42
N PRO A 43 -7.76 -18.96 5.44
CA PRO A 43 -8.33 -19.03 6.79
C PRO A 43 -8.65 -17.67 7.42
N TYR A 44 -8.03 -16.58 6.95
CA TYR A 44 -8.29 -15.21 7.40
C TYR A 44 -9.42 -14.52 6.62
N LEU A 45 -10.03 -15.17 5.63
CA LEU A 45 -11.13 -14.59 4.84
C LEU A 45 -12.30 -14.09 5.72
N PRO A 46 -12.75 -14.82 6.76
CA PRO A 46 -13.80 -14.30 7.66
C PRO A 46 -13.36 -13.04 8.42
N CYS A 47 -12.06 -12.89 8.70
CA CYS A 47 -11.52 -11.73 9.41
C CYS A 47 -11.60 -10.43 8.61
N LEU A 48 -11.84 -10.48 7.28
CA LEU A 48 -12.03 -9.28 6.46
C LEU A 48 -13.23 -8.43 6.93
N PHE A 49 -14.29 -9.10 7.36
CA PHE A 49 -15.57 -8.48 7.71
C PHE A 49 -15.75 -8.32 9.22
N LEU A 50 -14.78 -8.72 10.05
CA LEU A 50 -14.88 -8.63 11.49
C LEU A 50 -14.17 -7.38 12.03
N PRO A 51 -14.78 -6.58 12.92
CA PRO A 51 -16.16 -6.72 13.43
C PRO A 51 -17.23 -6.36 12.39
N PHE A 52 -18.24 -7.22 12.25
CA PHE A 52 -19.28 -7.09 11.22
C PHE A 52 -20.29 -5.97 11.53
N TRP A 53 -20.81 -6.00 12.75
CA TRP A 53 -21.87 -5.09 13.17
C TRP A 53 -21.32 -3.69 13.48
N THR A 54 -22.01 -2.68 12.99
CA THR A 54 -21.68 -1.27 13.22
C THR A 54 -22.96 -0.45 13.36
N SER A 55 -22.93 0.54 14.24
CA SER A 55 -23.98 1.56 14.38
C SER A 55 -23.66 2.84 13.61
N ASP A 56 -22.47 2.94 13.01
CA ASP A 56 -22.03 4.14 12.28
C ASP A 56 -22.57 4.11 10.85
N PRO A 57 -23.43 5.07 10.44
CA PRO A 57 -23.98 5.15 9.08
C PRO A 57 -22.93 5.30 7.97
N ARG A 58 -21.71 5.72 8.32
CA ARG A 58 -20.60 5.95 7.39
C ARG A 58 -19.79 4.68 7.09
N ALA A 59 -20.06 3.62 7.86
CA ALA A 59 -19.38 2.34 7.73
C ALA A 59 -19.96 1.49 6.59
N GLU A 60 -19.11 0.72 5.92
CA GLU A 60 -19.54 -0.05 4.75
C GLU A 60 -20.58 -1.15 5.07
N LEU A 61 -20.53 -1.75 6.26
CA LEU A 61 -21.50 -2.78 6.68
C LEU A 61 -22.72 -2.22 7.42
N TYR A 62 -22.88 -0.89 7.48
CA TYR A 62 -24.08 -0.30 8.04
C TYR A 62 -25.31 -0.73 7.23
N VAL A 63 -26.36 -1.19 7.93
CA VAL A 63 -27.57 -1.72 7.32
C VAL A 63 -28.42 -0.57 6.79
N SER A 64 -28.09 -0.10 5.59
CA SER A 64 -28.92 0.80 4.79
C SER A 64 -29.38 0.09 3.52
N ALA A 65 -30.50 0.53 2.93
CA ALA A 65 -30.99 -0.05 1.67
C ALA A 65 -29.94 -0.01 0.54
N LYS A 66 -29.10 1.04 0.53
CA LYS A 66 -28.05 1.22 -0.48
C LYS A 66 -26.91 0.22 -0.29
N ASN A 67 -26.40 0.08 0.94
CA ASN A 67 -25.31 -0.84 1.28
C ASN A 67 -25.79 -2.29 1.16
N LEU A 68 -27.01 -2.59 1.61
CA LEU A 68 -27.61 -3.92 1.47
C LEU A 68 -27.72 -4.34 -0.01
N ARG A 69 -28.11 -3.41 -0.90
CA ARG A 69 -28.13 -3.69 -2.34
C ARG A 69 -26.75 -4.08 -2.87
N ASP A 70 -25.69 -3.32 -2.54
CA ASP A 70 -24.34 -3.63 -3.03
C ASP A 70 -23.81 -4.92 -2.41
N MET A 71 -24.08 -5.18 -1.13
CA MET A 71 -23.72 -6.43 -0.46
C MET A 71 -24.42 -7.64 -1.09
N VAL A 72 -25.71 -7.53 -1.42
CA VAL A 72 -26.46 -8.60 -2.10
C VAL A 72 -25.93 -8.83 -3.52
N LEU A 73 -25.66 -7.76 -4.28
CA LEU A 73 -25.09 -7.89 -5.63
C LEU A 73 -23.72 -8.55 -5.60
N GLN A 74 -22.84 -8.11 -4.71
CA GLN A 74 -21.51 -8.69 -4.55
C GLN A 74 -21.58 -10.15 -4.06
N GLY A 75 -22.52 -10.47 -3.16
CA GLY A 75 -22.75 -11.83 -2.69
C GLY A 75 -23.29 -12.76 -3.79
N LEU A 76 -24.24 -12.29 -4.60
CA LEU A 76 -24.75 -13.02 -5.75
C LEU A 76 -23.63 -13.26 -6.78
N LEU A 77 -22.86 -12.22 -7.07
CA LEU A 77 -21.74 -12.27 -7.99
C LEU A 77 -20.67 -13.26 -7.53
N PHE A 78 -20.31 -13.23 -6.24
CA PHE A 78 -19.40 -14.19 -5.63
C PHE A 78 -19.85 -15.64 -5.85
N VAL A 79 -21.14 -15.94 -5.60
CA VAL A 79 -21.68 -17.30 -5.79
C VAL A 79 -21.62 -17.71 -7.27
N ILE A 80 -22.05 -16.84 -8.18
CA ILE A 80 -22.04 -17.11 -9.62
C ILE A 80 -20.60 -17.37 -10.09
N GLU A 81 -19.64 -16.56 -9.68
CA GLU A 81 -18.24 -16.67 -10.11
C GLU A 81 -17.56 -17.92 -9.59
N ILE A 82 -17.81 -18.30 -8.33
CA ILE A 82 -17.32 -19.57 -7.80
C ILE A 82 -17.91 -20.75 -8.58
N LEU A 83 -19.21 -20.71 -8.90
CA LEU A 83 -19.83 -21.73 -9.75
C LEU A 83 -19.19 -21.77 -11.14
N VAL A 84 -18.94 -20.62 -11.76
CA VAL A 84 -18.23 -20.53 -13.05
C VAL A 84 -16.85 -21.14 -12.96
N MET A 85 -16.04 -20.77 -11.97
CA MET A 85 -14.69 -21.29 -11.80
C MET A 85 -14.64 -22.81 -11.61
N VAL A 86 -15.61 -23.38 -10.88
CA VAL A 86 -15.69 -24.83 -10.63
C VAL A 86 -16.24 -25.58 -11.86
N LEU A 87 -17.24 -25.02 -12.55
CA LEU A 87 -17.97 -25.71 -13.60
C LEU A 87 -17.38 -25.52 -15.00
N VAL A 88 -16.57 -24.48 -15.24
CA VAL A 88 -16.07 -24.15 -16.59
C VAL A 88 -15.21 -25.27 -17.18
N VAL A 89 -14.34 -25.90 -16.39
CA VAL A 89 -13.48 -27.00 -16.86
C VAL A 89 -14.28 -28.27 -17.16
N PRO A 90 -15.15 -28.77 -16.24
CA PRO A 90 -16.06 -29.87 -16.58
C PRO A 90 -16.94 -29.58 -17.79
N ALA A 91 -17.50 -28.37 -17.90
CA ALA A 91 -18.35 -27.98 -19.02
C ALA A 91 -17.59 -27.97 -20.35
N PHE A 92 -16.34 -27.48 -20.36
CA PHE A 92 -15.48 -27.48 -21.54
C PHE A 92 -15.18 -28.91 -22.04
N LEU A 93 -15.04 -29.87 -21.13
CA LEU A 93 -14.71 -31.27 -21.49
C LEU A 93 -15.91 -32.07 -21.98
N VAL A 94 -17.14 -31.71 -21.59
CA VAL A 94 -18.35 -32.52 -21.84
C VAL A 94 -19.26 -31.92 -22.91
N LEU A 95 -19.34 -30.59 -23.01
CA LEU A 95 -20.29 -29.93 -23.91
C LEU A 95 -19.75 -29.83 -25.35
N PRO A 96 -20.63 -29.91 -26.38
CA PRO A 96 -20.26 -29.53 -27.73
C PRO A 96 -19.76 -28.07 -27.77
N GLY A 97 -18.71 -27.80 -28.55
CA GLY A 97 -18.03 -26.49 -28.55
C GLY A 97 -18.95 -25.29 -28.76
N ALA A 98 -19.96 -25.41 -29.64
CA ALA A 98 -20.95 -24.34 -29.87
C ALA A 98 -21.86 -24.09 -28.64
N VAL A 99 -22.25 -25.16 -27.94
CA VAL A 99 -23.07 -25.06 -26.71
C VAL A 99 -22.25 -24.44 -25.58
N PHE A 100 -21.00 -24.87 -25.42
CA PHE A 100 -20.08 -24.28 -24.45
C PHE A 100 -19.88 -22.78 -24.72
N ALA A 101 -19.57 -22.40 -25.96
CA ALA A 101 -19.39 -21.00 -26.34
C ALA A 101 -20.64 -20.15 -26.07
N PHE A 102 -21.83 -20.65 -26.42
CA PHE A 102 -23.08 -19.96 -26.13
C PHE A 102 -23.31 -19.80 -24.62
N ALA A 103 -23.10 -20.85 -23.84
CA ALA A 103 -23.22 -20.79 -22.38
C ALA A 103 -22.25 -19.78 -21.76
N THR A 104 -21.00 -19.75 -22.23
CA THR A 104 -19.99 -18.76 -21.78
C THR A 104 -20.44 -17.32 -22.08
N VAL A 105 -20.98 -17.05 -23.27
CA VAL A 105 -21.48 -15.71 -23.62
C VAL A 105 -22.66 -15.31 -22.73
N VAL A 106 -23.61 -16.21 -22.50
CA VAL A 106 -24.77 -15.94 -21.64
C VAL A 106 -24.33 -15.65 -20.20
N VAL A 107 -23.51 -16.52 -19.62
CA VAL A 107 -23.04 -16.36 -18.23
C VAL A 107 -22.14 -15.13 -18.09
N GLY A 108 -21.24 -14.90 -19.05
CA GLY A 108 -20.41 -13.69 -19.11
C GLY A 108 -21.26 -12.42 -19.23
N GLY A 109 -22.35 -12.46 -20.00
CA GLY A 109 -23.32 -11.37 -20.09
C GLY A 109 -24.03 -11.08 -18.77
N VAL A 110 -24.37 -12.12 -17.98
CA VAL A 110 -24.95 -11.96 -16.64
C VAL A 110 -23.96 -11.33 -15.67
N VAL A 111 -22.73 -11.84 -15.60
CA VAL A 111 -21.64 -11.28 -14.76
C VAL A 111 -21.39 -9.83 -15.14
N TRP A 112 -21.29 -9.53 -16.45
CA TRP A 112 -21.13 -8.18 -16.97
C TRP A 112 -22.30 -7.27 -16.58
N ALA A 113 -23.55 -7.73 -16.70
CA ALA A 113 -24.71 -6.94 -16.33
C ALA A 113 -24.75 -6.61 -14.83
N LEU A 114 -24.40 -7.58 -13.97
CA LEU A 114 -24.35 -7.39 -12.52
C LEU A 114 -23.26 -6.39 -12.11
N THR A 115 -22.06 -6.53 -12.67
CA THR A 115 -20.93 -5.61 -12.42
C THR A 115 -21.23 -4.19 -12.92
N LYS A 116 -21.90 -4.05 -14.07
CA LYS A 116 -22.32 -2.75 -14.61
C LYS A 116 -23.25 -1.96 -13.69
N VAL A 117 -24.07 -2.63 -12.86
CA VAL A 117 -24.94 -1.95 -11.88
C VAL A 117 -24.12 -1.32 -10.74
N MET A 118 -22.96 -1.88 -10.44
CA MET A 118 -22.04 -1.39 -9.40
C MET A 118 -21.02 -0.39 -9.94
N GLU A 119 -20.78 -0.40 -11.25
CA GLU A 119 -19.88 0.52 -11.94
C GLU A 119 -20.38 1.97 -11.86
N GLY A 120 -19.43 2.90 -11.87
CA GLY A 120 -19.67 4.33 -11.98
C GLY A 120 -18.51 5.01 -12.71
N PRO A 121 -18.45 6.36 -12.68
CA PRO A 121 -17.37 7.10 -13.30
C PRO A 121 -15.99 6.64 -12.82
N THR A 122 -14.99 6.69 -13.69
CA THR A 122 -13.62 6.31 -13.35
C THR A 122 -12.96 7.33 -12.41
N VAL A 123 -13.34 8.60 -12.52
CA VAL A 123 -12.87 9.67 -11.62
C VAL A 123 -14.08 10.29 -10.95
N VAL A 124 -14.01 10.44 -9.63
CA VAL A 124 -15.08 10.96 -8.77
C VAL A 124 -14.49 11.99 -7.83
N TYR A 125 -15.27 12.99 -7.42
CA TYR A 125 -14.83 14.02 -6.48
C TYR A 125 -15.61 13.90 -5.18
N SER A 126 -14.95 14.17 -4.05
CA SER A 126 -15.61 14.17 -2.75
C SER A 126 -16.66 15.28 -2.65
N ARG A 127 -17.73 15.00 -1.92
CA ARG A 127 -18.73 15.99 -1.55
C ARG A 127 -18.20 16.73 -0.34
N MET A 128 -18.05 18.05 -0.48
CA MET A 128 -17.50 18.90 0.56
C MET A 128 -18.61 19.63 1.30
N ASP A 129 -18.44 19.76 2.61
CA ASP A 129 -19.24 20.65 3.44
C ASP A 129 -18.58 22.01 3.61
N ASP A 130 -19.30 22.97 4.20
CA ASP A 130 -18.82 24.36 4.34
C ASP A 130 -17.47 24.44 5.08
N ARG A 131 -17.25 23.57 6.07
CA ARG A 131 -15.99 23.50 6.83
C ARG A 131 -14.84 23.01 5.95
N THR A 132 -15.09 21.97 5.16
CA THR A 132 -14.12 21.39 4.24
C THR A 132 -13.80 22.37 3.11
N VAL A 133 -14.80 23.09 2.60
CA VAL A 133 -14.60 24.15 1.60
C VAL A 133 -13.69 25.26 2.17
N GLU A 134 -13.95 25.71 3.39
CA GLU A 134 -13.13 26.76 4.01
C GLU A 134 -11.70 26.27 4.33
N SER A 135 -11.55 25.03 4.78
CA SER A 135 -10.24 24.42 4.99
C SER A 135 -9.48 24.25 3.66
N SER A 136 -10.15 23.80 2.61
CA SER A 136 -9.60 23.66 1.25
C SER A 136 -9.05 24.98 0.71
N ARG A 137 -9.74 26.11 0.96
CA ARG A 137 -9.28 27.45 0.55
C ARG A 137 -7.96 27.87 1.21
N ARG A 138 -7.65 27.34 2.39
CA ARG A 138 -6.37 27.59 3.07
C ARG A 138 -5.21 26.82 2.44
N HIS A 139 -5.49 25.77 1.67
CA HIS A 139 -4.50 24.87 1.08
C HIS A 139 -4.76 24.62 -0.42
N PRO A 140 -4.84 25.67 -1.25
CA PRO A 140 -5.17 25.55 -2.67
C PRO A 140 -4.06 24.87 -3.50
N ASP A 141 -2.86 24.71 -2.93
CA ASP A 141 -1.67 24.10 -3.52
C ASP A 141 -1.53 22.60 -3.19
N GLU A 142 -2.50 22.00 -2.50
CA GLU A 142 -2.54 20.57 -2.20
C GLU A 142 -3.51 19.82 -3.13
N ARG A 143 -3.15 18.60 -3.54
CA ARG A 143 -4.01 17.70 -4.33
C ARG A 143 -4.06 16.33 -3.67
N TRP A 144 -5.25 15.86 -3.35
CA TRP A 144 -5.45 14.58 -2.67
C TRP A 144 -6.12 13.58 -3.60
N PHE A 145 -5.55 12.38 -3.68
CA PHE A 145 -6.06 11.27 -4.47
C PHE A 145 -6.37 10.08 -3.57
N PHE A 146 -7.44 9.38 -3.88
CA PHE A 146 -7.78 8.11 -3.26
C PHE A 146 -8.03 7.03 -4.31
N ILE A 147 -7.45 5.85 -4.11
CA ILE A 147 -7.69 4.68 -4.95
C ILE A 147 -8.24 3.55 -4.08
N ASN A 148 -9.46 3.10 -4.39
CA ASN A 148 -10.16 2.08 -3.62
C ASN A 148 -9.65 0.66 -3.89
N GLY A 149 -10.06 -0.26 -3.03
CA GLY A 149 -9.83 -1.70 -3.17
C GLY A 149 -10.79 -2.40 -4.13
N CYS A 150 -10.54 -3.69 -4.34
CA CYS A 150 -11.47 -4.62 -4.95
C CYS A 150 -12.84 -4.62 -4.24
N THR A 151 -13.86 -5.21 -4.85
CA THR A 151 -15.21 -5.38 -4.25
C THR A 151 -15.92 -4.10 -3.82
N THR A 152 -15.49 -2.95 -4.35
CA THR A 152 -16.04 -1.65 -4.01
C THR A 152 -16.92 -1.14 -5.15
N SER A 153 -18.16 -0.75 -4.84
CA SER A 153 -19.06 -0.10 -5.81
C SER A 153 -18.74 1.39 -5.95
N HIS A 154 -19.27 2.05 -6.98
CA HIS A 154 -19.14 3.51 -7.12
C HIS A 154 -19.68 4.27 -5.89
N ARG A 155 -20.66 3.70 -5.18
CA ARG A 155 -21.23 4.29 -3.96
C ARG A 155 -20.32 4.09 -2.77
N GLY A 156 -19.67 2.93 -2.68
CA GLY A 156 -18.61 2.65 -1.71
C GLY A 156 -17.46 3.64 -1.88
N LEU A 157 -16.96 3.82 -3.11
CA LEU A 157 -15.91 4.80 -3.40
C LEU A 157 -16.32 6.21 -2.99
N GLN A 158 -17.54 6.65 -3.35
CA GLN A 158 -18.04 7.97 -2.95
C GLN A 158 -18.04 8.12 -1.41
N ALA A 159 -18.53 7.10 -0.68
CA ALA A 159 -18.53 7.12 0.77
C ALA A 159 -17.11 7.14 1.37
N ASN A 160 -16.13 6.51 0.72
CA ASN A 160 -14.74 6.54 1.16
C ASN A 160 -14.13 7.94 1.00
N ILE A 161 -14.29 8.56 -0.18
CA ILE A 161 -13.71 9.89 -0.44
C ILE A 161 -14.42 11.01 0.33
N ASP A 162 -15.73 10.88 0.56
CA ASP A 162 -16.49 11.84 1.38
C ASP A 162 -16.02 11.77 2.85
N LEU A 163 -15.81 10.55 3.38
CA LEU A 163 -15.30 10.39 4.74
C LEU A 163 -13.86 10.89 4.86
N LEU A 164 -12.98 10.59 3.91
CA LEU A 164 -11.62 11.13 3.87
C LEU A 164 -11.59 12.65 3.83
N SER A 165 -12.44 13.24 2.98
CA SER A 165 -12.53 14.68 2.80
C SER A 165 -12.98 15.37 4.09
N ALA A 166 -13.97 14.79 4.78
CA ALA A 166 -14.39 15.25 6.11
C ALA A 166 -13.31 15.07 7.18
N THR A 167 -12.58 13.94 7.18
CA THR A 167 -11.52 13.66 8.18
C THR A 167 -10.34 14.63 8.07
N PHE A 168 -9.88 14.91 6.84
CA PHE A 168 -8.67 15.69 6.61
C PHE A 168 -8.92 17.12 6.13
N GLY A 169 -10.17 17.53 5.94
CA GLY A 169 -10.52 18.89 5.52
C GLY A 169 -9.99 19.27 4.14
N ARG A 170 -9.93 18.32 3.20
CA ARG A 170 -9.38 18.51 1.85
C ARG A 170 -10.26 17.89 0.77
N PRO A 171 -10.35 18.47 -0.43
CA PRO A 171 -11.03 17.85 -1.56
C PRO A 171 -10.25 16.61 -1.99
N VAL A 172 -10.95 15.48 -2.14
CA VAL A 172 -10.33 14.21 -2.53
C VAL A 172 -10.83 13.78 -3.90
N ILE A 173 -9.89 13.47 -4.79
CA ILE A 173 -10.15 12.91 -6.12
C ILE A 173 -10.08 11.39 -6.00
N GLY A 174 -11.21 10.71 -6.14
CA GLY A 174 -11.30 9.25 -6.18
C GLY A 174 -11.02 8.71 -7.57
N VAL A 175 -10.05 7.80 -7.71
CA VAL A 175 -9.88 6.96 -8.91
C VAL A 175 -10.51 5.61 -8.63
N HIS A 176 -11.53 5.28 -9.44
CA HIS A 176 -12.35 4.10 -9.24
C HIS A 176 -11.69 2.86 -9.81
N ASN A 177 -11.17 2.02 -8.92
CA ASN A 177 -10.85 0.63 -9.22
C ASN A 177 -12.17 -0.17 -9.26
N LYS A 178 -12.63 -0.49 -10.46
CA LYS A 178 -13.95 -1.09 -10.70
C LYS A 178 -13.93 -2.57 -10.34
N THR A 179 -14.87 -3.01 -9.51
CA THR A 179 -15.04 -4.42 -9.15
C THR A 179 -15.58 -5.24 -10.32
N TYR A 180 -14.93 -6.36 -10.60
CA TYR A 180 -15.43 -7.45 -11.43
C TYR A 180 -16.05 -8.56 -10.60
N GLY A 181 -16.04 -8.47 -9.27
CA GLY A 181 -16.44 -9.53 -8.35
C GLY A 181 -15.23 -10.12 -7.62
N LEU A 182 -15.40 -10.55 -6.37
CA LEU A 182 -14.25 -10.87 -5.51
C LEU A 182 -13.30 -11.93 -6.12
N PRO A 183 -13.76 -13.09 -6.62
CA PRO A 183 -12.93 -14.05 -7.35
C PRO A 183 -12.14 -13.43 -8.52
N PHE A 184 -12.81 -12.68 -9.41
CA PHE A 184 -12.14 -12.11 -10.57
C PHE A 184 -11.23 -10.93 -10.22
N ASP A 185 -11.57 -10.14 -9.21
CA ASP A 185 -10.71 -9.11 -8.65
C ASP A 185 -9.43 -9.71 -8.07
N LEU A 186 -9.52 -10.86 -7.37
CA LEU A 186 -8.33 -11.54 -6.85
C LEU A 186 -7.42 -12.07 -7.97
N VAL A 187 -8.01 -12.57 -9.06
CA VAL A 187 -7.26 -12.97 -10.26
C VAL A 187 -6.60 -11.74 -10.90
N GLU A 188 -7.30 -10.62 -11.05
CA GLU A 188 -6.73 -9.38 -11.55
C GLU A 188 -5.57 -8.89 -10.66
N CYS A 189 -5.73 -8.90 -9.34
CA CYS A 189 -4.67 -8.53 -8.40
C CYS A 189 -3.42 -9.39 -8.60
N LEU A 190 -3.57 -10.71 -8.80
CA LEU A 190 -2.47 -11.62 -9.09
C LEU A 190 -1.79 -11.29 -10.44
N ILE A 191 -2.57 -10.93 -11.46
CA ILE A 191 -2.05 -10.52 -12.76
C ILE A 191 -1.28 -9.20 -12.64
N GLN A 192 -1.83 -8.19 -11.97
CA GLN A 192 -1.16 -6.92 -11.74
C GLN A 192 0.17 -7.11 -10.99
N ARG A 193 0.18 -7.90 -9.90
CA ARG A 193 1.39 -8.17 -9.11
C ARG A 193 2.44 -8.98 -9.86
N GLY A 194 2.02 -10.00 -10.61
CA GLY A 194 2.91 -10.90 -11.32
C GLY A 194 3.44 -10.32 -12.63
N PHE A 195 2.60 -9.61 -13.39
CA PHE A 195 2.88 -9.17 -14.76
C PHE A 195 3.07 -7.66 -14.90
N ALA A 196 2.92 -6.88 -13.82
CA ALA A 196 2.93 -5.41 -13.88
C ALA A 196 1.92 -4.87 -14.92
N TYR A 197 0.73 -5.49 -14.97
CA TYR A 197 -0.29 -5.14 -15.95
C TYR A 197 -0.97 -3.81 -15.62
N ASN A 198 -0.66 -2.75 -16.37
CA ASN A 198 -1.24 -1.43 -16.18
C ASN A 198 -2.73 -1.43 -16.60
N THR A 199 -3.63 -1.62 -15.63
CA THR A 199 -5.08 -1.53 -15.81
C THR A 199 -5.55 -0.09 -16.12
N LEU A 200 -6.84 0.10 -16.40
CA LEU A 200 -7.38 1.42 -16.76
C LEU A 200 -7.20 2.45 -15.63
N ASP A 201 -7.49 2.04 -14.40
CA ASP A 201 -7.31 2.77 -13.15
C ASP A 201 -5.85 3.16 -12.91
N VAL A 202 -4.87 2.28 -13.18
CA VAL A 202 -3.43 2.64 -13.14
C VAL A 202 -3.13 3.76 -14.13
N ARG A 203 -3.57 3.63 -15.39
CA ARG A 203 -3.29 4.63 -16.44
C ARG A 203 -3.93 5.98 -16.12
N VAL A 204 -5.19 5.98 -15.69
CA VAL A 204 -5.91 7.22 -15.32
C VAL A 204 -5.30 7.86 -14.08
N ALA A 205 -4.97 7.08 -13.04
CA ALA A 205 -4.30 7.61 -11.86
C ALA A 205 -2.95 8.22 -12.21
N TYR A 206 -2.16 7.55 -13.03
CA TYR A 206 -0.89 8.05 -13.52
C TYR A 206 -1.03 9.41 -14.24
N ASP A 207 -1.97 9.54 -15.19
CA ASP A 207 -2.16 10.78 -15.95
C ASP A 207 -2.52 11.96 -15.04
N TYR A 208 -3.47 11.76 -14.12
CA TYR A 208 -3.92 12.80 -13.19
C TYR A 208 -2.82 13.19 -12.19
N VAL A 209 -2.14 12.21 -11.60
CA VAL A 209 -1.06 12.46 -10.63
C VAL A 209 0.11 13.16 -11.32
N LYS A 210 0.51 12.71 -12.51
CA LYS A 210 1.57 13.34 -13.30
C LYS A 210 1.23 14.79 -13.62
N ALA A 211 -0.01 15.07 -14.07
CA ALA A 211 -0.46 16.42 -14.36
C ALA A 211 -0.38 17.33 -13.12
N CYS A 212 -0.81 16.86 -11.95
CA CYS A 212 -0.70 17.62 -10.70
C CYS A 212 0.75 17.82 -10.23
N LEU A 213 1.63 16.84 -10.39
CA LEU A 213 3.04 16.98 -10.01
C LEU A 213 3.76 18.02 -10.88
N CYS A 214 3.45 18.04 -12.18
CA CYS A 214 4.00 19.00 -13.14
C CYS A 214 3.42 20.41 -13.01
N ASP A 215 2.28 20.59 -12.33
CA ASP A 215 1.70 21.90 -12.09
C ASP A 215 2.58 22.71 -11.11
N PRO A 216 3.10 23.89 -11.51
CA PRO A 216 3.93 24.71 -10.63
C PRO A 216 3.15 25.32 -9.44
N THR A 217 1.82 25.39 -9.52
CA THR A 217 0.97 25.90 -8.44
C THR A 217 0.71 24.84 -7.36
N VAL A 218 0.93 23.56 -7.67
CA VAL A 218 0.77 22.45 -6.74
C VAL A 218 2.10 22.18 -6.06
N ARG A 219 2.11 22.29 -4.73
CA ARG A 219 3.29 22.02 -3.90
C ARG A 219 3.25 20.64 -3.25
N LYS A 220 2.07 20.04 -3.12
CA LYS A 220 1.90 18.77 -2.45
C LYS A 220 0.86 17.89 -3.12
N VAL A 221 1.20 16.62 -3.33
CA VAL A 221 0.30 15.59 -3.87
C VAL A 221 0.23 14.43 -2.89
N ILE A 222 -0.95 14.16 -2.36
CA ILE A 222 -1.19 13.11 -1.37
C ILE A 222 -1.88 11.95 -2.07
N LEU A 223 -1.27 10.77 -2.04
CA LEU A 223 -1.82 9.55 -2.62
C LEU A 223 -2.25 8.59 -1.51
N ILE A 224 -3.54 8.27 -1.45
CA ILE A 224 -4.10 7.33 -0.48
C ILE A 224 -4.61 6.07 -1.20
N GLY A 225 -4.14 4.90 -0.79
CA GLY A 225 -4.55 3.62 -1.39
C GLY A 225 -5.12 2.66 -0.37
N HIS A 226 -6.23 2.00 -0.69
CA HIS A 226 -6.78 0.92 0.13
C HIS A 226 -6.72 -0.41 -0.61
N SER A 227 -6.31 -1.49 0.05
CA SER A 227 -6.33 -2.84 -0.53
C SER A 227 -5.55 -2.90 -1.86
N GLN A 228 -6.19 -3.32 -2.97
CA GLN A 228 -5.66 -3.28 -4.34
C GLN A 228 -5.23 -1.87 -4.79
N GLY A 229 -5.82 -0.80 -4.26
CA GLY A 229 -5.36 0.56 -4.45
C GLY A 229 -3.88 0.76 -4.10
N GLY A 230 -3.34 -0.05 -3.17
CA GLY A 230 -1.89 -0.10 -2.91
C GLY A 230 -1.06 -0.62 -4.09
N ILE A 231 -1.53 -1.66 -4.79
CA ILE A 231 -0.89 -2.17 -6.02
C ILE A 231 -0.89 -1.07 -7.08
N ILE A 232 -2.06 -0.46 -7.29
CA ILE A 232 -2.24 0.61 -8.29
C ILE A 232 -1.29 1.77 -8.01
N ILE A 233 -1.22 2.27 -6.77
CA ILE A 233 -0.28 3.34 -6.40
C ILE A 233 1.17 2.90 -6.64
N SER A 234 1.57 1.69 -6.22
CA SER A 234 2.96 1.22 -6.45
C SER A 234 3.34 1.24 -7.94
N MET A 235 2.42 0.85 -8.82
CA MET A 235 2.64 0.85 -10.28
C MET A 235 2.67 2.27 -10.85
N VAL A 236 1.79 3.16 -10.38
CA VAL A 236 1.82 4.59 -10.75
C VAL A 236 3.17 5.20 -10.37
N ILE A 237 3.65 4.96 -9.15
CA ILE A 237 4.96 5.45 -8.69
C ILE A 237 6.11 4.90 -9.53
N ASP A 238 6.05 3.63 -9.92
CA ASP A 238 7.06 3.03 -10.78
C ASP A 238 7.15 3.71 -12.15
N GLU A 239 6.01 4.06 -12.76
CA GLU A 239 6.01 4.83 -14.01
C GLU A 239 6.45 6.29 -13.79
N LEU A 240 6.02 6.94 -12.70
CA LEU A 240 6.41 8.31 -12.40
C LEU A 240 7.91 8.44 -12.09
N LEU A 241 8.53 7.43 -11.48
CA LEU A 241 9.97 7.36 -11.24
C LEU A 241 10.80 7.28 -12.52
N LYS A 242 10.23 6.76 -13.62
CA LYS A 242 10.88 6.72 -14.93
C LYS A 242 10.75 8.06 -15.67
N ASP A 243 9.64 8.75 -15.44
CA ASP A 243 9.21 9.88 -16.27
C ASP A 243 9.50 11.26 -15.68
N LEU A 244 9.53 11.37 -14.35
CA LEU A 244 9.63 12.65 -13.67
C LEU A 244 10.98 12.83 -12.99
N PRO A 245 11.55 14.05 -13.01
CA PRO A 245 12.70 14.36 -12.19
C PRO A 245 12.36 14.26 -10.70
N GLN A 246 13.36 13.90 -9.91
CA GLN A 246 13.23 13.67 -8.47
C GLN A 246 12.63 14.86 -7.71
N GLY A 247 12.94 16.09 -8.15
CA GLY A 247 12.41 17.32 -7.53
C GLY A 247 10.89 17.51 -7.69
N LEU A 248 10.25 16.85 -8.66
CA LEU A 248 8.78 16.83 -8.73
C LEU A 248 8.19 15.74 -7.83
N LEU A 249 8.84 14.58 -7.77
CA LEU A 249 8.42 13.46 -6.92
C LEU A 249 8.49 13.80 -5.42
N SER A 250 9.38 14.72 -5.03
CA SER A 250 9.49 15.19 -3.64
C SER A 250 8.25 15.91 -3.11
N LYS A 251 7.33 16.34 -4.00
CA LYS A 251 6.00 16.86 -3.63
C LYS A 251 5.04 15.78 -3.13
N THR A 252 5.39 14.50 -3.29
CA THR A 252 4.47 13.37 -3.07
C THR A 252 4.52 12.86 -1.64
N GLU A 253 3.35 12.59 -1.06
CA GLU A 253 3.18 11.82 0.17
C GLU A 253 2.27 10.62 -0.09
N ILE A 254 2.62 9.44 0.43
CA ILE A 254 1.87 8.20 0.18
C ILE A 254 1.39 7.58 1.49
N TYR A 255 0.11 7.24 1.54
CA TYR A 255 -0.51 6.57 2.66
C TYR A 255 -1.32 5.38 2.18
N THR A 256 -1.09 4.20 2.75
CA THR A 256 -1.87 3.02 2.36
C THR A 256 -2.50 2.30 3.53
N PHE A 257 -3.66 1.71 3.29
CA PHE A 257 -4.46 1.02 4.29
C PHE A 257 -4.77 -0.37 3.79
N GLY A 258 -4.38 -1.39 4.55
CA GLY A 258 -4.63 -2.77 4.15
C GLY A 258 -3.98 -3.17 2.82
N SER A 259 -2.84 -2.58 2.47
CA SER A 259 -2.27 -2.61 1.12
C SER A 259 -1.97 -4.03 0.62
N ALA A 260 -2.46 -4.32 -0.59
CA ALA A 260 -2.18 -5.53 -1.34
C ALA A 260 -0.91 -5.43 -2.19
N ALA A 261 -0.13 -4.34 -2.11
CA ALA A 261 1.07 -4.17 -2.93
C ALA A 261 2.15 -5.21 -2.61
N SER A 262 2.93 -5.60 -3.63
CA SER A 262 4.11 -6.45 -3.47
C SER A 262 5.40 -5.66 -3.24
N HIS A 263 5.43 -4.38 -3.58
CA HIS A 263 6.62 -3.54 -3.50
C HIS A 263 6.23 -2.08 -3.38
N PHE A 264 7.18 -1.26 -2.95
CA PHE A 264 7.13 0.20 -3.03
C PHE A 264 8.54 0.73 -3.29
N ASN A 265 8.77 1.22 -4.50
CA ASN A 265 10.05 1.76 -4.91
C ASN A 265 10.22 3.20 -4.46
N ASN A 266 11.34 3.52 -3.83
CA ASN A 266 11.68 4.88 -3.42
C ASN A 266 13.21 5.03 -3.32
N PRO A 267 13.90 5.29 -4.45
CA PRO A 267 15.36 5.37 -4.47
C PRO A 267 15.90 6.53 -3.63
N LEU A 268 17.14 6.38 -3.16
CA LEU A 268 17.89 7.43 -2.48
C LEU A 268 18.33 8.51 -3.49
N LEU A 269 18.27 9.78 -3.11
CA LEU A 269 18.69 10.93 -3.92
C LEU A 269 20.21 11.00 -4.08
N SER A 270 20.94 10.56 -3.05
CA SER A 270 22.41 10.53 -3.07
C SER A 270 22.90 9.27 -2.37
N PHE A 271 23.87 8.60 -3.00
CA PHE A 271 24.72 7.66 -2.28
C PHE A 271 25.55 8.46 -1.27
N PRO A 272 25.70 8.01 -0.02
CA PRO A 272 26.70 8.57 0.88
C PRO A 272 28.09 8.19 0.35
N ILE A 273 28.59 8.97 -0.62
CA ILE A 273 29.96 8.86 -1.13
C ILE A 273 30.84 9.65 -0.16
N GLY A 274 31.58 8.94 0.69
CA GLY A 274 32.50 9.50 1.68
C GLY A 274 32.01 9.33 3.11
N PHE A 275 32.39 8.22 3.75
CA PHE A 275 32.38 8.12 5.21
C PHE A 275 33.57 8.95 5.74
N ASP A 276 33.42 10.28 5.80
CA ASP A 276 34.25 11.07 6.71
C ASP A 276 33.64 10.93 8.11
N ASP A 277 34.42 10.30 8.99
CA ASP A 277 34.04 9.60 10.22
C ASP A 277 33.54 10.52 11.36
N HIS A 278 33.24 11.79 11.08
CA HIS A 278 33.10 12.81 12.13
C HIS A 278 31.84 13.67 12.11
N GLN A 279 30.86 13.47 11.22
CA GLN A 279 29.65 14.33 11.24
C GLN A 279 28.37 13.77 10.61
N ALA A 280 28.16 12.46 10.62
CA ALA A 280 26.85 11.90 10.24
C ALA A 280 25.83 12.16 11.36
N SER A 281 25.02 13.21 11.24
CA SER A 281 23.81 13.36 12.05
C SER A 281 22.86 12.19 11.76
N SER A 282 22.04 11.79 12.74
CA SER A 282 21.05 10.71 12.61
C SER A 282 20.09 10.91 11.39
N GLU A 283 19.84 12.15 10.98
CA GLU A 283 19.08 12.47 9.75
C GLU A 283 19.86 12.22 8.46
N SER A 284 21.19 12.44 8.45
CA SER A 284 22.06 12.19 7.30
C SER A 284 22.18 10.69 6.98
N ALA A 285 22.09 9.82 8.00
CA ALA A 285 22.14 8.37 7.84
C ALA A 285 20.90 7.78 7.14
N ARG A 286 19.76 8.48 7.10
CA ARG A 286 18.54 7.99 6.46
C ARG A 286 18.55 8.08 4.93
N GLY A 287 19.49 8.85 4.37
CA GLY A 287 19.55 9.17 2.95
C GLY A 287 18.27 9.87 2.47
N MET A 288 18.38 11.06 1.88
CA MET A 288 17.18 11.72 1.36
C MET A 288 16.55 10.84 0.27
N ARG A 289 15.25 10.60 0.36
CA ARG A 289 14.50 9.77 -0.61
C ARG A 289 13.77 10.64 -1.62
N CYS A 290 13.49 10.09 -2.80
CA CYS A 290 12.70 10.78 -3.82
C CYS A 290 11.31 11.16 -3.32
N ILE A 291 10.67 10.26 -2.57
CA ILE A 291 9.36 10.48 -1.94
C ILE A 291 9.60 10.60 -0.42
N PRO A 292 9.36 11.78 0.20
CA PRO A 292 9.75 12.02 1.59
C PRO A 292 8.96 11.16 2.59
N TYR A 293 7.66 10.92 2.31
CA TYR A 293 6.77 10.28 3.27
C TYR A 293 5.98 9.14 2.61
N ILE A 294 6.17 7.93 3.15
CA ILE A 294 5.40 6.74 2.80
C ILE A 294 5.04 6.03 4.10
N GLU A 295 3.74 5.85 4.36
CA GLU A 295 3.25 5.13 5.54
C GLU A 295 2.22 4.05 5.16
N HIS A 296 2.31 2.90 5.83
CA HIS A 296 1.42 1.77 5.63
C HIS A 296 0.72 1.39 6.93
N TYR A 297 -0.61 1.38 6.91
CA TYR A 297 -1.46 1.03 8.04
C TYR A 297 -2.06 -0.36 7.82
N CYS A 298 -1.77 -1.28 8.75
CA CYS A 298 -2.15 -2.69 8.65
C CYS A 298 -2.86 -3.17 9.91
N ASN A 299 -3.91 -3.97 9.75
CA ASN A 299 -4.46 -4.81 10.82
C ASN A 299 -3.75 -6.18 10.80
N GLU A 300 -3.34 -6.72 11.96
CA GLU A 300 -2.51 -7.93 12.01
C GLU A 300 -3.17 -9.18 11.41
N TYR A 301 -4.49 -9.28 11.50
CA TYR A 301 -5.30 -10.40 10.99
C TYR A 301 -6.09 -10.05 9.73
N ASP A 302 -5.80 -8.91 9.09
CA ASP A 302 -6.34 -8.60 7.77
C ASP A 302 -5.65 -9.48 6.71
N MET A 303 -6.43 -10.35 6.06
CA MET A 303 -5.96 -11.28 5.02
C MET A 303 -5.20 -10.55 3.90
N VAL A 304 -5.66 -9.38 3.48
CA VAL A 304 -5.05 -8.64 2.36
C VAL A 304 -3.72 -8.03 2.81
N SER A 305 -3.66 -7.40 3.99
CA SER A 305 -2.41 -6.93 4.58
C SER A 305 -1.37 -8.05 4.69
N ARG A 306 -1.82 -9.24 5.12
CA ARG A 306 -0.98 -10.43 5.31
C ARG A 306 -0.48 -11.04 4.00
N TRP A 307 -1.18 -10.81 2.90
CA TRP A 307 -0.77 -11.21 1.55
C TRP A 307 0.08 -10.13 0.84
N GLY A 308 -0.20 -8.86 1.14
CA GLY A 308 0.47 -7.68 0.59
C GLY A 308 1.59 -7.16 1.50
N ALA A 309 1.37 -6.00 2.11
CA ALA A 309 2.38 -5.26 2.85
C ALA A 309 3.13 -6.10 3.89
N LEU A 310 2.41 -6.83 4.76
CA LEU A 310 3.03 -7.61 5.82
C LEU A 310 3.81 -8.81 5.28
N HIS A 311 3.35 -9.46 4.20
CA HIS A 311 4.12 -10.54 3.58
C HIS A 311 5.49 -10.02 3.11
N ASN A 312 5.46 -8.92 2.37
CA ASN A 312 6.64 -8.38 1.71
C ASN A 312 7.62 -7.72 2.68
N VAL A 313 7.15 -7.26 3.82
CA VAL A 313 8.00 -6.68 4.87
C VAL A 313 8.53 -7.74 5.84
N THR A 314 7.77 -8.81 6.12
CA THR A 314 8.12 -9.79 7.16
C THR A 314 8.70 -11.11 6.64
N GLN A 315 8.36 -11.51 5.41
CA GLN A 315 8.76 -12.81 4.85
C GLN A 315 9.76 -12.69 3.70
N VAL A 316 9.68 -11.61 2.90
CA VAL A 316 10.57 -11.38 1.74
C VAL A 316 11.61 -10.32 2.09
N LEU A 317 12.58 -10.68 2.93
CA LEU A 317 13.45 -9.72 3.62
C LEU A 317 14.35 -8.87 2.71
N ASP A 318 14.69 -9.37 1.51
CA ASP A 318 15.50 -8.66 0.50
C ASP A 318 14.65 -7.95 -0.58
N ASN A 319 13.33 -7.93 -0.40
CA ASN A 319 12.41 -7.19 -1.25
C ASN A 319 12.42 -5.70 -0.91
N ARG A 320 12.18 -4.86 -1.91
CA ARG A 320 12.08 -3.42 -1.77
C ARG A 320 10.64 -3.03 -1.42
N TYR A 321 10.43 -2.66 -0.16
CA TYR A 321 9.15 -2.18 0.34
C TYR A 321 9.41 -0.96 1.24
N SER A 322 9.47 0.21 0.58
CA SER A 322 9.82 1.49 1.20
C SER A 322 8.65 2.06 1.98
N GLY A 323 8.93 2.74 3.11
CA GLY A 323 7.91 3.34 3.96
C GLY A 323 7.83 2.70 5.34
N THR A 324 7.29 3.44 6.30
CA THR A 324 7.09 2.96 7.67
C THR A 324 5.78 2.17 7.75
N VAL A 325 5.75 1.11 8.58
CA VAL A 325 4.57 0.24 8.71
C VAL A 325 4.06 0.26 10.15
N PHE A 326 2.80 0.66 10.29
CA PHE A 326 2.04 0.61 11.54
C PHE A 326 1.13 -0.61 11.53
N VAL A 327 1.40 -1.57 12.41
CA VAL A 327 0.60 -2.80 12.53
C VAL A 327 -0.20 -2.76 13.83
N ARG A 328 -1.52 -2.74 13.71
CA ARG A 328 -2.43 -2.84 14.86
C ARG A 328 -2.51 -4.31 15.29
N ILE A 329 -1.83 -4.64 16.38
CA ILE A 329 -1.74 -6.01 16.91
C ILE A 329 -3.11 -6.49 17.37
N GLY A 330 -3.42 -7.75 17.13
CA GLY A 330 -4.69 -8.36 17.53
C GLY A 330 -5.93 -7.87 16.76
N ALA A 331 -5.78 -7.00 15.76
CA ALA A 331 -6.91 -6.44 15.02
C ALA A 331 -7.24 -7.24 13.76
N THR A 332 -8.54 -7.42 13.52
CA THR A 332 -9.13 -7.91 12.27
C THR A 332 -9.72 -6.74 11.46
N GLY A 333 -10.30 -7.05 10.32
CA GLY A 333 -11.09 -6.12 9.52
C GLY A 333 -10.28 -5.50 8.40
N HIS A 334 -10.90 -5.42 7.22
CA HIS A 334 -10.27 -4.91 6.00
C HIS A 334 -10.94 -3.67 5.42
N LEU A 335 -12.27 -3.55 5.54
CA LEU A 335 -13.03 -2.40 5.02
C LEU A 335 -12.47 -1.04 5.45
N PHE A 336 -12.38 -0.12 4.49
CA PHE A 336 -11.64 1.12 4.62
C PHE A 336 -12.24 2.07 5.65
N ASN A 337 -13.53 2.43 5.52
CA ASN A 337 -14.19 3.34 6.45
C ASN A 337 -14.34 2.70 7.82
N GLN A 338 -14.84 1.46 7.87
CA GLN A 338 -15.22 0.80 9.11
C GLN A 338 -14.04 0.32 9.95
N HIS A 339 -13.05 -0.35 9.34
CA HIS A 339 -12.00 -1.05 10.08
C HIS A 339 -10.68 -0.28 10.15
N TYR A 340 -10.47 0.67 9.23
CA TYR A 340 -9.30 1.53 9.21
C TYR A 340 -9.65 2.96 9.64
N LEU A 341 -10.36 3.73 8.82
CA LEU A 341 -10.52 5.17 9.00
C LEU A 341 -11.28 5.52 10.29
N ALA A 342 -12.41 4.87 10.58
CA ALA A 342 -13.17 5.11 11.81
C ALA A 342 -12.41 4.73 13.09
N VAL A 343 -11.47 3.78 13.01
CA VAL A 343 -10.69 3.32 14.16
C VAL A 343 -9.43 4.15 14.36
N MET A 344 -8.77 4.52 13.26
CA MET A 344 -7.47 5.20 13.27
C MET A 344 -7.61 6.72 13.28
N PHE A 345 -8.66 7.27 12.66
CA PHE A 345 -8.94 8.69 12.51
C PHE A 345 -10.43 9.00 12.77
N PRO A 346 -10.91 8.80 14.01
CA PRO A 346 -12.32 8.98 14.34
C PRO A 346 -12.74 10.45 14.26
N LEU A 347 -13.71 10.75 13.40
CA LEU A 347 -14.31 12.09 13.34
C LEU A 347 -14.98 12.48 14.68
N PRO A 348 -14.85 13.74 15.13
CA PRO A 348 -15.54 14.23 16.31
C PRO A 348 -17.06 14.10 16.19
N SER A 349 -17.75 13.81 17.30
CA SER A 349 -19.22 13.68 17.37
C SER A 349 -20.00 14.96 17.06
N THR A 350 -19.31 16.09 16.92
CA THR A 350 -19.85 17.42 16.57
C THR A 350 -19.86 17.71 15.07
N TRP A 351 -19.46 16.75 14.23
CA TRP A 351 -19.57 16.89 12.78
C TRP A 351 -21.05 16.83 12.36
N PRO A 352 -21.57 17.83 11.61
CA PRO A 352 -22.98 17.87 11.27
C PRO A 352 -23.35 16.69 10.36
N SER A 353 -24.22 15.80 10.86
CA SER A 353 -24.76 14.68 10.08
C SER A 353 -25.47 15.12 8.79
N SER A 354 -25.93 16.36 8.72
CA SER A 354 -26.59 16.96 7.55
C SER A 354 -25.67 17.18 6.35
N ALA A 355 -24.34 17.26 6.55
CA ALA A 355 -23.37 17.48 5.47
C ALA A 355 -23.19 16.25 4.56
N LEU A 356 -23.42 15.04 5.08
CA LEU A 356 -23.37 13.78 4.31
C LEU A 356 -24.77 13.21 4.01
N ALA A 357 -25.82 13.74 4.65
CA ALA A 357 -27.20 13.27 4.51
C ALA A 357 -27.88 13.82 3.23
N SER A 358 -27.46 13.31 2.08
CA SER A 358 -28.31 13.30 0.87
C SER A 358 -29.25 12.08 0.82
N SER A 359 -29.33 11.31 1.91
CA SER A 359 -30.35 10.28 2.14
C SER A 359 -31.14 10.67 3.39
N GLY A 360 -32.43 10.95 3.21
CA GLY A 360 -33.34 11.46 4.23
C GLY A 360 -33.65 10.48 5.35
N GLU A 361 -32.67 10.19 6.21
CA GLU A 361 -32.88 9.60 7.53
C GLU A 361 -32.29 10.51 8.60
N GLN A 362 -33.17 10.93 9.51
CA GLN A 362 -32.87 11.83 10.62
C GLN A 362 -32.15 11.02 11.71
N LEU A 363 -30.87 11.28 11.92
CA LEU A 363 -30.04 10.60 12.92
C LEU A 363 -30.35 11.15 14.32
N THR A 364 -30.92 10.32 15.19
CA THR A 364 -31.11 10.62 16.62
C THR A 364 -29.79 10.50 17.37
N ASN A 365 -29.51 11.52 18.19
CA ASN A 365 -28.32 11.73 19.02
C ASN A 365 -27.85 10.50 19.83
N GLY A 366 -26.52 10.34 19.97
CA GLY A 366 -25.94 9.62 21.11
C GLY A 366 -24.66 8.80 20.91
N ALA A 367 -23.71 9.16 20.03
CA ALA A 367 -22.40 8.52 20.04
C ALA A 367 -21.45 9.23 21.01
N LYS A 368 -21.27 8.66 22.21
CA LYS A 368 -20.18 9.02 23.13
C LYS A 368 -18.85 8.91 22.37
N GLN A 369 -17.98 9.92 22.51
CA GLN A 369 -16.62 9.92 21.96
C GLN A 369 -15.93 8.59 22.26
N GLY A 370 -15.62 7.81 21.23
CA GLY A 370 -14.57 6.81 21.32
C GLY A 370 -13.24 7.56 21.47
N PRO A 371 -12.34 7.16 22.39
CA PRO A 371 -11.07 7.88 22.58
C PRO A 371 -10.23 7.78 21.31
N LYS A 372 -9.30 8.74 21.12
CA LYS A 372 -8.18 8.77 20.14
C LYS A 372 -7.19 7.59 20.33
N ALA A 373 -7.70 6.45 20.78
CA ALA A 373 -7.02 5.33 21.38
C ALA A 373 -6.06 4.61 20.42
N PHE A 374 -6.24 4.71 19.10
CA PHE A 374 -5.23 4.17 18.19
C PHE A 374 -3.95 5.02 18.20
N LEU A 375 -4.11 6.33 18.10
CA LEU A 375 -3.02 7.27 17.89
C LEU A 375 -2.21 7.51 19.17
N ASP A 376 -2.89 7.41 20.30
CA ASP A 376 -2.29 7.63 21.61
C ASP A 376 -1.62 6.37 22.16
N LYS A 377 -1.67 5.24 21.44
CA LYS A 377 -0.93 4.04 21.80
C LYS A 377 0.56 4.22 21.58
N SER A 378 1.34 3.73 22.53
CA SER A 378 2.76 3.54 22.37
C SER A 378 3.04 2.51 21.26
N VAL A 379 4.10 2.77 20.50
CA VAL A 379 4.59 1.83 19.50
C VAL A 379 5.65 0.92 20.10
N LYS A 380 5.69 -0.32 19.60
CA LYS A 380 6.80 -1.24 19.80
C LYS A 380 7.52 -1.42 18.48
N VAL A 381 8.75 -0.92 18.40
CA VAL A 381 9.61 -1.03 17.23
C VAL A 381 10.07 -2.47 17.06
N ASP A 382 9.88 -3.04 15.88
CA ASP A 382 10.44 -4.35 15.52
C ASP A 382 11.87 -4.21 15.00
N VAL A 383 12.78 -3.86 15.92
CA VAL A 383 14.21 -3.67 15.65
C VAL A 383 14.82 -4.93 15.03
N LYS A 384 14.39 -6.11 15.50
CA LYS A 384 14.88 -7.40 15.00
C LYS A 384 14.54 -7.58 13.53
N LEU A 385 13.28 -7.31 13.15
CA LEU A 385 12.87 -7.41 11.76
C LEU A 385 13.56 -6.35 10.89
N ALA A 386 13.67 -5.11 11.37
CA ALA A 386 14.35 -4.04 10.64
C ALA A 386 15.79 -4.44 10.29
N LEU A 387 16.56 -4.92 11.29
CA LEU A 387 17.91 -5.41 11.09
C LEU A 387 17.97 -6.62 10.15
N ALA A 388 17.04 -7.57 10.28
CA ALA A 388 17.00 -8.74 9.42
C ALA A 388 16.78 -8.40 7.94
N ARG A 389 15.98 -7.36 7.64
CA ARG A 389 15.76 -6.87 6.26
C ARG A 389 17.06 -6.30 5.67
N GLU A 390 17.75 -5.44 6.41
CA GLU A 390 19.03 -4.85 5.97
C GLU A 390 20.11 -5.92 5.81
N ASP A 391 20.27 -6.81 6.80
CA ASP A 391 21.28 -7.87 6.78
C ASP A 391 21.09 -8.86 5.61
N THR A 392 19.84 -9.25 5.34
CA THR A 392 19.54 -10.18 4.24
C THR A 392 19.81 -9.54 2.88
N ALA A 393 19.41 -8.28 2.69
CA ALA A 393 19.66 -7.56 1.45
C ALA A 393 21.18 -7.39 1.19
N MET A 394 21.94 -6.98 2.22
CA MET A 394 23.41 -6.85 2.12
C MET A 394 24.10 -8.18 1.83
N LYS A 395 23.70 -9.26 2.51
CA LYS A 395 24.24 -10.60 2.27
C LYS A 395 24.02 -11.05 0.83
N ASN A 396 22.80 -10.88 0.31
CA ASN A 396 22.45 -11.28 -1.06
C ASN A 396 23.22 -10.45 -2.11
N MET A 397 23.40 -9.15 -1.88
CA MET A 397 24.24 -8.31 -2.74
C MET A 397 25.71 -8.74 -2.71
N GLY A 398 26.25 -9.07 -1.53
CA GLY A 398 27.62 -9.54 -1.38
C GLY A 398 27.90 -10.85 -2.12
N LEU A 399 26.96 -11.80 -2.08
CA LEU A 399 27.03 -13.05 -2.85
C LEU A 399 27.12 -12.77 -4.37
N ARG A 400 26.26 -11.89 -4.89
CA ARG A 400 26.25 -11.55 -6.33
C ARG A 400 27.52 -10.85 -6.80
N ARG A 401 28.10 -9.99 -5.95
CA ARG A 401 29.39 -9.35 -6.27
C ARG A 401 30.51 -10.38 -6.41
N ARG A 402 30.50 -11.43 -5.58
CA ARG A 402 31.47 -12.53 -5.68
C ARG A 402 31.25 -13.34 -6.96
N GLU A 403 30.01 -13.76 -7.23
CA GLU A 403 29.68 -14.48 -8.48
C GLU A 403 30.09 -13.70 -9.74
N SER A 404 29.89 -12.38 -9.74
CA SER A 404 30.31 -11.51 -10.85
C SER A 404 31.83 -11.41 -10.97
N ALA A 405 32.56 -11.33 -9.85
CA ALA A 405 34.01 -11.27 -9.83
C ALA A 405 34.63 -12.60 -10.30
N ASP A 406 34.08 -13.72 -9.84
CA ASP A 406 34.52 -15.06 -10.26
C ASP A 406 34.32 -15.26 -11.77
N LEU A 407 33.19 -14.79 -12.32
CA LEU A 407 32.91 -14.86 -13.77
C LEU A 407 33.84 -13.97 -14.60
N VAL A 408 34.18 -12.77 -14.11
CA VAL A 408 35.17 -11.89 -14.78
C VAL A 408 36.55 -12.54 -14.76
N PHE A 409 36.93 -13.15 -13.64
CA PHE A 409 38.19 -13.87 -13.51
C PHE A 409 38.26 -15.05 -14.50
N GLU A 410 37.22 -15.87 -14.58
CA GLU A 410 37.13 -16.97 -15.56
C GLU A 410 37.20 -16.50 -17.02
N LEU A 411 36.58 -15.35 -17.35
CA LEU A 411 36.63 -14.78 -18.70
C LEU A 411 38.01 -14.21 -19.07
N TRP A 412 38.75 -13.69 -18.09
CA TRP A 412 40.06 -13.07 -18.31
C TRP A 412 41.22 -14.07 -18.31
N ASP A 413 41.08 -15.24 -17.69
CA ASP A 413 42.06 -16.35 -17.80
C ASP A 413 42.15 -16.94 -19.23
N GLY A 414 41.35 -16.45 -20.18
CA GLY A 414 41.42 -16.77 -21.62
C GLY A 414 42.24 -15.80 -22.49
N GLU A 415 42.62 -14.62 -21.99
CA GLU A 415 43.58 -13.71 -22.65
C GLU A 415 44.74 -13.45 -21.69
N SER A 416 45.94 -13.88 -22.08
CA SER A 416 47.17 -13.69 -21.30
C SER A 416 47.46 -12.20 -21.08
N LEU A 417 46.94 -11.62 -20.01
CA LEU A 417 47.45 -10.39 -19.43
C LEU A 417 48.62 -10.76 -18.51
N SER A 418 49.80 -10.40 -19.00
CA SER A 418 51.09 -10.52 -18.36
C SER A 418 51.06 -10.11 -16.89
N ALA A 419 51.47 -11.06 -16.04
CA ALA A 419 52.23 -10.92 -14.81
C ALA A 419 52.36 -9.48 -14.26
N ASP A 420 51.42 -9.08 -13.40
CA ASP A 420 51.66 -8.19 -12.24
C ASP A 420 50.44 -8.12 -11.29
N ALA A 421 49.63 -9.18 -11.21
CA ALA A 421 48.62 -9.29 -10.15
C ALA A 421 49.27 -9.91 -8.90
N PRO A 422 49.24 -9.24 -7.73
CA PRO A 422 49.90 -9.75 -6.53
C PRO A 422 49.26 -11.07 -6.07
N PRO A 423 50.08 -12.10 -5.77
CA PRO A 423 49.58 -13.35 -5.21
C PRO A 423 49.17 -13.06 -3.77
N ASN A 424 47.87 -13.22 -3.47
CA ASN A 424 47.21 -12.82 -2.22
C ASN A 424 46.92 -11.31 -2.10
N GLY A 425 46.12 -10.78 -3.02
CA GLY A 425 45.23 -9.68 -2.67
C GLY A 425 44.08 -10.22 -1.84
N ASP A 426 44.11 -9.99 -0.52
CA ASP A 426 42.89 -10.03 0.30
C ASP A 426 41.78 -9.30 -0.46
N ILE A 427 40.76 -10.01 -0.93
CA ILE A 427 39.53 -9.36 -1.38
C ILE A 427 39.04 -8.55 -0.17
N PRO A 428 38.98 -7.21 -0.22
CA PRO A 428 38.48 -6.43 0.89
C PRO A 428 36.99 -6.76 1.05
N GLY A 429 36.69 -7.67 1.97
CA GLY A 429 35.38 -8.31 2.08
C GLY A 429 35.37 -9.62 2.89
N GLY A 430 36.54 -10.16 3.22
CA GLY A 430 36.68 -11.25 4.17
C GLY A 430 36.92 -10.75 5.60
N ARG A 431 35.99 -11.04 6.52
CA ARG A 431 36.11 -10.99 8.00
C ARG A 431 36.07 -9.65 8.76
N LYS A 432 36.20 -8.46 8.16
CA LYS A 432 35.84 -7.22 8.87
C LYS A 432 34.42 -6.83 8.51
N GLU A 433 33.51 -6.84 9.49
CA GLU A 433 32.22 -6.15 9.36
C GLU A 433 32.53 -4.74 8.87
N ALA A 434 32.13 -4.41 7.63
CA ALA A 434 32.44 -3.12 7.05
C ALA A 434 31.91 -2.05 8.02
N VAL A 435 32.74 -1.07 8.38
CA VAL A 435 32.46 -0.09 9.44
C VAL A 435 31.06 0.54 9.27
N GLY A 436 30.64 0.79 8.01
CA GLY A 436 29.30 1.29 7.69
C GLY A 436 28.14 0.36 8.08
N VAL A 437 28.32 -0.96 8.07
CA VAL A 437 27.31 -1.95 8.50
C VAL A 437 27.11 -1.91 10.00
N LYS A 438 28.21 -1.77 10.76
CA LYS A 438 28.14 -1.64 12.22
C LYS A 438 27.43 -0.34 12.63
N ILE A 439 27.79 0.79 12.01
CA ILE A 439 27.13 2.09 12.21
C ILE A 439 25.64 2.00 11.90
N LEU A 440 25.27 1.33 10.80
CA LEU A 440 23.86 1.11 10.43
C LEU A 440 23.09 0.38 11.54
N ARG A 441 23.67 -0.70 12.07
CA ARG A 441 23.06 -1.50 13.14
C ARG A 441 22.90 -0.71 14.43
N ASP A 442 23.92 0.04 14.80
CA ASP A 442 23.91 0.88 15.99
C ASP A 442 22.83 1.98 15.87
N ASN A 443 22.70 2.62 14.69
CA ASN A 443 21.65 3.60 14.41
C ASN A 443 20.23 3.01 14.52
N VAL A 444 19.98 1.82 13.96
CA VAL A 444 18.67 1.16 14.06
C VAL A 444 18.35 0.76 15.50
N ALA A 445 19.35 0.32 16.25
CA ALA A 445 19.19 -0.06 17.65
C ALA A 445 18.91 1.15 18.55
N GLU A 446 19.62 2.27 18.35
CA GLU A 446 19.38 3.53 19.06
C GLU A 446 18.03 4.14 18.70
N GLU A 447 17.69 4.20 17.41
CA GLU A 447 16.38 4.66 16.95
C GLU A 447 15.25 3.81 17.55
N GLY A 448 15.46 2.49 17.64
CA GLY A 448 14.53 1.58 18.29
C GLY A 448 14.27 1.93 19.75
N LYS A 449 15.30 2.33 20.50
CA LYS A 449 15.17 2.72 21.92
C LYS A 449 14.39 4.03 22.08
N ASP A 450 14.68 5.04 21.27
CA ASP A 450 13.97 6.33 21.32
C ASP A 450 12.50 6.19 20.86
N THR A 451 12.30 5.47 19.76
CA THR A 451 10.98 5.32 19.13
C THR A 451 10.02 4.44 19.94
N ASN A 452 10.53 3.47 20.73
CA ASN A 452 9.70 2.65 21.64
C ASN A 452 8.95 3.47 22.71
N ARG A 453 9.35 4.72 22.95
CA ARG A 453 8.67 5.63 23.90
C ARG A 453 7.66 6.56 23.21
N LYS A 454 7.62 6.57 21.88
CA LYS A 454 6.74 7.44 21.09
C LYS A 454 5.39 6.78 20.87
N THR A 455 4.38 7.63 20.69
CA THR A 455 3.03 7.22 20.29
C THR A 455 2.90 7.22 18.77
N VAL A 456 1.87 6.55 18.24
CA VAL A 456 1.57 6.61 16.79
C VAL A 456 1.37 8.06 16.35
N ARG A 457 0.71 8.90 17.15
CA ARG A 457 0.51 10.34 16.92
C ARG A 457 1.82 11.10 16.69
N GLN A 458 2.88 10.72 17.40
CA GLN A 458 4.18 11.40 17.30
C GLN A 458 4.98 10.94 16.07
N LEU A 459 4.65 9.78 15.49
CA LEU A 459 5.38 9.17 14.38
C LEU A 459 4.67 9.32 13.05
N SER A 460 3.34 9.20 13.04
CA SER A 460 2.50 9.33 11.86
C SER A 460 2.42 10.79 11.43
N ARG A 461 2.75 11.07 10.18
CA ARG A 461 2.57 12.36 9.53
C ARG A 461 1.12 12.57 9.10
N LEU A 462 0.43 11.53 8.61
CA LEU A 462 -0.96 11.64 8.13
C LEU A 462 -1.88 12.24 9.19
N TRP A 463 -1.65 11.87 10.46
CA TRP A 463 -2.41 12.40 11.58
C TRP A 463 -2.42 13.93 11.67
N ARG A 464 -1.34 14.60 11.27
CA ARG A 464 -1.22 16.06 11.38
C ARG A 464 -2.14 16.82 10.42
N TYR A 465 -2.79 16.14 9.48
CA TYR A 465 -3.82 16.70 8.62
C TYR A 465 -5.23 16.61 9.21
N GLU A 466 -5.42 15.91 10.33
CA GLU A 466 -6.76 15.75 10.91
C GLU A 466 -7.43 17.11 11.17
N GLY A 467 -8.70 17.25 10.78
CA GLY A 467 -9.46 18.48 11.01
C GLY A 467 -9.09 19.63 10.08
N GLY A 468 -8.31 19.37 9.03
CA GLY A 468 -7.91 20.39 8.06
C GLY A 468 -6.60 21.11 8.38
N GLU A 469 -5.86 20.63 9.38
CA GLU A 469 -4.54 21.13 9.77
C GLU A 469 -3.46 20.77 8.72
N SER A 470 -2.23 21.24 8.95
CA SER A 470 -1.07 20.90 8.11
C SER A 470 0.09 20.38 8.97
N PRO A 471 0.86 19.39 8.50
CA PRO A 471 2.06 18.93 9.21
C PRO A 471 3.21 19.94 9.24
N ASP A 472 3.15 20.96 8.37
CA ASP A 472 4.21 21.95 8.14
C ASP A 472 3.90 23.32 8.77
N SER A 473 2.77 23.44 9.47
CA SER A 473 2.33 24.68 10.16
C SER A 473 2.81 24.82 11.60
#